data_AF-A0A1F9V622-F1
#
_entry.id   AF-A0A1F9V622-F1
#
_cell.length_a   1.000
_cell.length_b   1.000
_cell.length_c   1.000
_cell.angle_alpha   90.00
_cell.angle_beta   90.00
_cell.angle_gamma   90.00
#
_symmetry.space_group_name_H-M   'P 1'
#
loop_
_entity.id
_entity.type
_entity.pdbx_description
1 polymer ?
#
loop_
_entity_poly.entity_id
_entity_poly.type
_entity_poly.pdbx_seq_one_letter_code
_entity_poly.pdbx_strand_id
1 'polypeptide(L)'
;MIHQPEAIAETVTGIPNGKLGMWVFLASEVMLFGGFISSYVVLRTGSSFFPIPAKELLGIPLATLNTFVLITSSVTMVLALDAIQKANQKGLIRNLAITILLGFCFLAIKSYEYPHKWHEGITISSNLFGSFYFTLTGLHGLHVIGGIAFNIYILVNAIKGCYTQDHYERVEYAGLYWHFVDLVWIILFPIFYLL
;
A
#
# COMPACT_ATOMS: atom_id res chain seq x y z
N MET A 1 7.57 46.43 9.66
CA MET A 1 8.22 45.13 9.87
C MET A 1 7.82 44.25 8.69
N ILE A 2 8.69 44.10 7.71
CA ILE A 2 8.41 43.43 6.43
C ILE A 2 8.53 41.92 6.67
N HIS A 3 7.44 41.17 6.49
CA HIS A 3 7.48 39.71 6.40
C HIS A 3 8.32 39.35 5.18
N GLN A 4 9.52 38.83 5.40
CA GLN A 4 10.29 38.19 4.32
C GLN A 4 9.55 36.91 3.91
N PRO A 5 9.38 36.63 2.60
CA PRO A 5 8.92 35.33 2.16
C PRO A 5 9.99 34.29 2.53
N GLU A 6 9.58 33.20 3.18
CA GLU A 6 10.46 32.06 3.48
C GLU A 6 11.09 31.58 2.17
N ALA A 7 12.42 31.63 2.10
CA ALA A 7 13.18 31.17 0.95
C ALA A 7 12.91 29.67 0.75
N ILE A 8 12.15 29.34 -0.28
CA ILE A 8 12.04 27.99 -0.81
C ILE A 8 13.48 27.57 -1.16
N ALA A 9 14.02 26.59 -0.46
CA ALA A 9 15.36 26.10 -0.72
C ALA A 9 15.39 25.49 -2.13
N GLU A 10 15.75 26.30 -3.13
CA GLU A 10 15.93 25.85 -4.50
C GLU A 10 17.12 24.89 -4.57
N THR A 11 16.81 23.60 -4.70
CA THR A 11 17.78 22.55 -4.98
C THR A 11 18.39 22.79 -6.36
N VAL A 12 19.69 22.54 -6.52
CA VAL A 12 20.44 22.71 -7.78
C VAL A 12 19.84 21.90 -8.96
N THR A 13 18.99 20.92 -8.66
CA THR A 13 18.28 20.04 -9.62
C THR A 13 16.83 20.45 -9.90
N GLY A 14 16.27 21.44 -9.18
CA GLY A 14 14.85 21.85 -9.31
C GLY A 14 13.83 20.85 -8.75
N ILE A 15 14.26 19.77 -8.07
CA ILE A 15 13.38 18.77 -7.46
C ILE A 15 13.32 19.02 -5.94
N PRO A 16 12.12 19.15 -5.33
CA PRO A 16 11.99 19.29 -3.88
C PRO A 16 12.65 18.12 -3.13
N ASN A 17 13.41 18.41 -2.07
CA ASN A 17 14.12 17.40 -1.27
C ASN A 17 13.18 16.29 -0.74
N GLY A 18 11.93 16.62 -0.42
CA GLY A 18 10.92 15.67 0.03
C GLY A 18 10.57 14.62 -1.02
N LYS A 19 10.48 15.03 -2.29
CA LYS A 19 10.16 14.13 -3.41
C LYS A 19 11.30 13.15 -3.66
N LEU A 20 12.55 13.63 -3.65
CA LEU A 20 13.74 12.78 -3.74
C LEU A 20 13.80 11.76 -2.60
N GLY A 21 13.54 12.19 -1.36
CA GLY A 21 13.48 11.30 -0.20
C GLY A 21 12.42 10.20 -0.37
N MET A 22 11.23 10.55 -0.86
CA MET A 22 10.16 9.59 -1.14
C MET A 22 10.60 8.56 -2.20
N TRP A 23 11.22 9.00 -3.30
CA TRP A 23 11.71 8.08 -4.35
C TRP A 23 12.77 7.11 -3.84
N VAL A 24 13.73 7.57 -3.05
CA VAL A 24 14.76 6.71 -2.45
C VAL A 24 14.13 5.70 -1.49
N PHE A 25 13.17 6.14 -0.67
CA PHE A 25 12.43 5.26 0.21
C PHE A 25 11.66 4.18 -0.58
N LEU A 26 10.92 4.56 -1.63
CA LEU A 26 10.23 3.60 -2.51
C LEU A 26 11.21 2.61 -3.16
N ALA A 27 12.36 3.07 -3.62
CA ALA A 27 13.38 2.20 -4.20
C ALA A 27 13.90 1.17 -3.18
N SER A 28 14.08 1.57 -1.91
CA SER A 28 14.48 0.65 -0.85
C SER A 28 13.42 -0.42 -0.56
N GLU A 29 12.14 -0.04 -0.61
CA GLU A 29 11.03 -0.98 -0.43
C GLU A 29 10.89 -1.95 -1.62
N VAL A 30 11.11 -1.47 -2.85
CA VAL A 30 11.19 -2.34 -4.03
C VAL A 30 12.27 -3.40 -3.85
N MET A 31 13.44 -3.03 -3.33
CA MET A 31 14.52 -3.98 -3.06
C MET A 31 14.16 -4.97 -1.95
N LEU A 32 13.52 -4.51 -0.87
CA LEU A 32 13.06 -5.35 0.23
C LEU A 32 12.08 -6.42 -0.27
N PHE A 33 10.96 -6.01 -0.86
CA PHE A 33 9.95 -6.93 -1.37
C PHE A 33 10.48 -7.77 -2.54
N GLY A 34 11.25 -7.16 -3.44
CA GLY A 34 11.87 -7.85 -4.58
C GLY A 34 12.81 -8.99 -4.15
N GLY A 35 13.60 -8.79 -3.09
CA GLY A 35 14.46 -9.83 -2.53
C GLY A 35 13.68 -11.02 -1.98
N PHE A 36 12.63 -10.76 -1.20
CA PHE A 36 11.77 -11.83 -0.65
C PHE A 36 10.98 -12.56 -1.75
N ILE A 37 10.41 -11.82 -2.71
CA ILE A 37 9.67 -12.40 -3.84
C ILE A 37 10.59 -13.25 -4.71
N SER A 38 11.78 -12.75 -5.06
CA SER A 38 12.76 -13.50 -5.85
C SER A 38 13.19 -14.79 -5.16
N SER A 39 13.44 -14.73 -3.85
CA SER A 39 13.78 -15.91 -3.04
C SER A 39 12.66 -16.96 -3.08
N TYR A 40 11.40 -16.55 -2.93
CA TYR A 40 10.25 -17.45 -3.05
C TYR A 40 10.17 -18.09 -4.45
N VAL A 41 10.31 -17.30 -5.52
CA VAL A 41 10.23 -17.79 -6.91
C VAL A 41 11.32 -18.82 -7.19
N VAL A 42 12.57 -18.56 -6.79
CA VAL A 42 13.69 -19.50 -6.98
C VAL A 42 13.46 -20.81 -6.22
N LEU A 43 12.99 -20.74 -4.97
CA LEU A 43 12.68 -21.92 -4.17
C LEU A 43 11.50 -22.71 -4.75
N ARG A 44 10.52 -22.02 -5.33
CA ARG A 44 9.35 -22.61 -5.98
C ARG A 44 9.70 -23.31 -7.28
N THR A 45 10.56 -22.72 -8.13
CA THR A 45 10.96 -23.33 -9.41
C THR A 45 12.04 -24.40 -9.26
N GLY A 46 12.85 -24.32 -8.20
CA GLY A 46 13.92 -25.30 -7.91
C GLY A 46 13.46 -26.58 -7.19
N SER A 47 12.21 -26.65 -6.74
CA SER A 47 11.69 -27.83 -6.00
C SER A 47 10.68 -28.63 -6.83
N SER A 48 10.95 -29.92 -7.02
CA SER A 48 10.11 -30.84 -7.82
C SER A 48 8.78 -31.19 -7.15
N PHE A 49 8.72 -31.10 -5.81
CA PHE A 49 7.53 -31.31 -4.99
C PHE A 49 7.46 -30.19 -3.97
N PHE A 50 6.70 -29.15 -4.29
CA PHE A 50 6.43 -28.08 -3.34
C PHE A 50 5.04 -28.33 -2.75
N PRO A 51 4.92 -28.47 -1.42
CA PRO A 51 3.64 -28.75 -0.78
C PRO A 51 2.75 -27.53 -0.99
N ILE A 52 1.83 -27.62 -1.96
CA ILE A 52 0.77 -26.63 -2.18
C ILE A 52 -0.38 -27.06 -1.28
N PRO A 53 -0.65 -26.39 -0.14
CA PRO A 53 -1.93 -26.56 0.51
C PRO A 53 -2.95 -25.78 -0.34
N ALA A 54 -3.61 -26.56 -1.19
CA ALA A 54 -5.00 -26.39 -1.59
C ALA A 54 -5.37 -25.20 -2.50
N LYS A 55 -5.53 -25.54 -3.77
CA LYS A 55 -6.46 -24.88 -4.72
C LYS A 55 -7.91 -24.79 -4.19
N GLU A 56 -8.26 -25.44 -3.08
CA GLU A 56 -9.61 -25.48 -2.51
C GLU A 56 -9.80 -24.76 -1.16
N LEU A 57 -8.73 -24.27 -0.52
CA LEU A 57 -8.79 -23.66 0.84
C LEU A 57 -8.66 -22.13 0.81
N LEU A 58 -8.25 -21.58 -0.33
CA LEU A 58 -8.07 -20.15 -0.56
C LEU A 58 -9.34 -19.63 -1.23
N GLY A 59 -10.19 -18.88 -0.54
CA GLY A 59 -11.38 -18.26 -1.14
C GLY A 59 -11.02 -17.26 -2.24
N ILE A 60 -10.72 -17.76 -3.45
CA ILE A 60 -10.38 -17.00 -4.66
C ILE A 60 -11.37 -15.84 -4.90
N PRO A 61 -12.70 -16.01 -4.69
CA PRO A 61 -13.64 -14.89 -4.83
C PRO A 61 -13.39 -13.75 -3.85
N LEU A 62 -13.13 -14.07 -2.57
CA LEU A 62 -12.83 -13.09 -1.53
C LEU A 62 -11.49 -12.39 -1.78
N ALA A 63 -10.47 -13.14 -2.19
CA ALA A 63 -9.17 -12.58 -2.50
C ALA A 63 -9.20 -11.69 -3.76
N THR A 64 -9.99 -12.07 -4.78
CA THR A 64 -10.19 -11.28 -6.01
C THR A 64 -10.99 -10.01 -5.73
N LEU A 65 -12.04 -10.11 -4.90
CA LEU A 65 -12.78 -8.95 -4.42
C LEU A 65 -11.85 -7.99 -3.66
N ASN A 66 -10.94 -8.52 -2.85
CA ASN A 66 -10.01 -7.70 -2.10
C ASN A 66 -9.01 -6.95 -2.99
N THR A 67 -8.51 -7.60 -4.03
CA THR A 67 -7.67 -6.94 -5.04
C THR A 67 -8.47 -5.86 -5.80
N PHE A 68 -9.74 -6.10 -6.11
CA PHE A 68 -10.61 -5.09 -6.71
C PHE A 68 -10.83 -3.87 -5.81
N VAL A 69 -11.01 -4.11 -4.49
CA VAL A 69 -11.11 -3.05 -3.47
C VAL A 69 -9.84 -2.19 -3.45
N LEU A 70 -8.64 -2.80 -3.49
CA LEU A 70 -7.39 -2.04 -3.52
C LEU A 70 -7.20 -1.24 -4.81
N ILE A 71 -7.50 -1.81 -5.98
CA ILE A 71 -7.40 -1.08 -7.25
C ILE A 71 -8.34 0.13 -7.23
N THR A 72 -9.56 -0.06 -6.72
CA THR A 72 -10.53 1.04 -6.56
C THR A 72 -10.00 2.09 -5.59
N SER A 73 -9.38 1.68 -4.48
CA SER A 73 -8.75 2.57 -3.49
C SER A 73 -7.61 3.40 -4.09
N SER A 74 -6.81 2.80 -4.98
CA SER A 74 -5.74 3.50 -5.69
C SER A 74 -6.31 4.61 -6.60
N VAL A 75 -7.38 4.29 -7.33
CA VAL A 75 -8.06 5.27 -8.20
C VAL A 75 -8.64 6.41 -7.38
N THR A 76 -9.27 6.13 -6.23
CA THR A 76 -9.83 7.18 -5.37
C THR A 76 -8.74 8.08 -4.80
N MET A 77 -7.54 7.57 -4.52
CA MET A 77 -6.40 8.39 -4.10
C MET A 77 -5.93 9.35 -5.20
N VAL A 78 -5.85 8.89 -6.45
CA VAL A 78 -5.51 9.76 -7.59
C VAL A 78 -6.56 10.83 -7.80
N LEU A 79 -7.85 10.49 -7.66
CA LEU A 79 -8.94 11.46 -7.73
C LEU A 79 -8.90 12.47 -6.56
N ALA A 80 -8.37 12.07 -5.40
CA ALA A 80 -8.16 12.98 -4.27
C ALA A 80 -7.05 14.00 -4.59
N LEU A 81 -5.97 13.56 -5.24
CA LEU A 81 -4.88 14.42 -5.70
C LEU A 81 -5.34 15.39 -6.81
N ASP A 82 -6.10 14.92 -7.80
CA ASP A 82 -6.69 15.77 -8.85
C ASP A 82 -7.64 16.83 -8.25
N ALA A 83 -8.44 16.45 -7.23
CA ALA A 83 -9.34 17.37 -6.57
C ALA A 83 -8.61 18.52 -5.86
N ILE A 84 -7.48 18.26 -5.18
CA ILE A 84 -6.71 19.32 -4.51
C ILE A 84 -5.98 20.23 -5.52
N GLN A 85 -5.51 19.67 -6.65
CA GLN A 85 -4.95 20.48 -7.74
C GLN A 85 -5.99 21.48 -8.30
N LYS A 86 -7.25 21.07 -8.38
CA LYS A 86 -8.39 21.92 -8.79
C LYS A 86 -8.95 22.80 -7.67
N ALA A 87 -8.24 22.97 -6.55
CA ALA A 87 -8.68 23.70 -5.35
C ALA A 87 -10.02 23.20 -4.75
N ASN A 88 -10.42 21.96 -5.07
CA ASN A 88 -11.65 21.36 -4.57
C ASN A 88 -11.38 20.55 -3.29
N GLN A 89 -11.36 21.26 -2.17
CA GLN A 89 -11.09 20.67 -0.85
C GLN A 89 -12.15 19.63 -0.43
N LYS A 90 -13.43 19.83 -0.79
CA LYS A 90 -14.49 18.84 -0.52
C LYS A 90 -14.26 17.55 -1.28
N GLY A 91 -13.80 17.65 -2.54
CA GLY A 91 -13.41 16.51 -3.36
C GLY A 91 -12.23 15.74 -2.76
N LEU A 92 -11.20 16.45 -2.30
CA LEU A 92 -10.06 15.85 -1.59
C LEU A 92 -10.54 15.03 -0.37
N ILE A 93 -11.28 15.67 0.54
CA ILE A 93 -11.75 15.02 1.79
C ILE A 93 -12.59 13.79 1.47
N ARG A 94 -13.55 13.89 0.55
CA ARG A 94 -14.42 12.77 0.17
C ARG A 94 -13.62 11.60 -0.40
N ASN A 95 -12.75 11.87 -1.37
CA ASN A 95 -12.01 10.81 -2.06
C ASN A 95 -10.98 10.15 -1.12
N LEU A 96 -10.31 10.94 -0.26
CA LEU A 96 -9.36 10.42 0.72
C LEU A 96 -10.05 9.59 1.81
N ALA A 97 -11.24 10.00 2.26
CA ALA A 97 -12.07 9.22 3.19
C ALA A 97 -12.50 7.88 2.58
N ILE A 98 -12.87 7.86 1.29
CA ILE A 98 -13.19 6.61 0.57
C ILE A 98 -11.95 5.71 0.51
N THR A 99 -10.77 6.23 0.15
CA THR A 99 -9.51 5.47 0.13
C THR A 99 -9.22 4.82 1.49
N ILE A 100 -9.35 5.58 2.59
CA ILE A 100 -9.14 5.05 3.95
C ILE A 100 -10.14 3.94 4.28
N LEU A 101 -11.41 4.14 3.95
CA LEU A 101 -12.45 3.13 4.20
C LEU A 101 -12.19 1.85 3.42
N LEU A 102 -11.80 1.95 2.15
CA LEU A 102 -11.42 0.79 1.33
C LEU A 102 -10.18 0.08 1.88
N GLY A 103 -9.18 0.83 2.36
CA GLY A 103 -8.01 0.26 3.06
C GLY A 103 -8.37 -0.51 4.33
N PHE A 104 -9.28 0.02 5.15
CA PHE A 104 -9.79 -0.71 6.33
C PHE A 104 -10.59 -1.95 5.92
N CYS A 105 -11.39 -1.86 4.87
CA CYS A 105 -12.12 -3.02 4.32
C CYS A 105 -11.14 -4.12 3.89
N PHE A 106 -10.04 -3.76 3.23
CA PHE A 106 -8.98 -4.70 2.85
C PHE A 106 -8.38 -5.42 4.07
N LEU A 107 -8.04 -4.65 5.11
CA LEU A 107 -7.50 -5.17 6.38
C LEU A 107 -8.50 -6.05 7.12
N ALA A 108 -9.79 -5.70 7.12
CA ALA A 108 -10.84 -6.50 7.75
C ALA A 108 -11.01 -7.85 7.05
N ILE A 109 -11.07 -7.86 5.71
CA ILE A 109 -11.13 -9.09 4.91
C ILE A 109 -9.90 -9.96 5.20
N LYS A 110 -8.70 -9.38 5.25
CA LYS A 110 -7.47 -10.14 5.52
C LYS A 110 -7.39 -10.67 6.95
N SER A 111 -7.82 -9.87 7.91
CA SER A 111 -7.88 -10.25 9.31
C SER A 111 -8.93 -11.34 9.57
N TYR A 112 -9.95 -11.47 8.71
CA TYR A 112 -10.91 -12.58 8.74
C TYR A 112 -10.36 -13.87 8.08
N GLU A 113 -9.62 -13.76 6.97
CA GLU A 113 -9.00 -14.92 6.31
C GLU A 113 -7.87 -15.57 7.13
N TYR A 114 -7.07 -14.78 7.83
CA TYR A 114 -5.86 -15.24 8.53
C TYR A 114 -6.13 -16.30 9.63
N PRO A 115 -7.09 -16.08 10.55
CA PRO A 115 -7.39 -17.02 11.64
C PRO A 115 -8.10 -18.29 11.16
N HIS A 116 -8.84 -18.22 10.05
CA HIS A 116 -9.49 -19.39 9.47
C HIS A 116 -8.43 -20.39 8.95
N LYS A 117 -7.39 -19.88 8.28
CA LYS A 117 -6.25 -20.67 7.79
C LYS A 117 -5.35 -21.21 8.91
N TRP A 118 -5.33 -20.55 10.07
CA TRP A 118 -4.63 -21.02 11.27
C TRP A 118 -5.29 -22.27 11.86
N HIS A 119 -6.63 -22.33 11.86
CA HIS A 119 -7.37 -23.51 12.33
C HIS A 119 -7.26 -24.71 11.38
N GLU A 120 -6.98 -24.48 10.10
CA GLU A 120 -6.74 -25.54 9.11
C GLU A 120 -5.30 -26.08 9.10
N GLY A 121 -4.44 -25.64 10.04
CA GLY A 121 -3.12 -26.24 10.27
C GLY A 121 -1.95 -25.63 9.46
N ILE A 122 -2.16 -24.54 8.73
CA ILE A 122 -1.08 -23.80 8.06
C ILE A 122 -0.43 -22.86 9.10
N THR A 123 0.60 -23.36 9.79
CA THR A 123 1.35 -22.60 10.79
C THR A 123 2.62 -22.01 10.16
N ILE A 124 3.19 -20.92 10.73
CA ILE A 124 4.45 -20.29 10.29
C ILE A 124 5.60 -21.32 10.12
N SER A 125 5.56 -22.41 10.89
CA SER A 125 6.56 -23.49 10.89
C SER A 125 6.13 -24.78 10.18
N SER A 126 4.93 -24.86 9.59
CA SER A 126 4.48 -26.14 9.01
C SER A 126 5.07 -26.42 7.63
N ASN A 127 5.29 -25.39 6.80
CA ASN A 127 5.89 -25.53 5.46
C ASN A 127 6.58 -24.24 5.01
N LEU A 128 7.57 -24.36 4.12
CA LEU A 128 8.31 -23.23 3.51
C LEU A 128 7.35 -22.19 2.88
N PHE A 129 6.25 -22.66 2.27
CA PHE A 129 5.18 -21.81 1.75
C PHE A 129 4.54 -20.91 2.82
N GLY A 130 4.20 -21.48 3.98
CA GLY A 130 3.58 -20.76 5.08
C GLY A 130 4.50 -19.64 5.59
N SER A 131 5.78 -19.92 5.80
CA SER A 131 6.74 -18.93 6.29
C SER A 131 6.85 -17.72 5.33
N PHE A 132 6.96 -17.95 4.02
CA PHE A 132 6.99 -16.87 3.02
C PHE A 132 5.65 -16.14 2.92
N TYR A 133 4.54 -16.87 2.90
CA TYR A 133 3.20 -16.27 2.85
C TYR A 133 2.95 -15.35 4.04
N PHE A 134 3.16 -15.83 5.26
CA PHE A 134 2.93 -15.04 6.48
C PHE A 134 3.88 -13.85 6.58
N THR A 135 5.14 -14.02 6.17
CA THR A 135 6.13 -12.93 6.20
C THR A 135 5.82 -11.84 5.18
N LEU A 136 5.61 -12.20 3.90
CA LEU A 136 5.35 -11.23 2.83
C LEU A 136 3.99 -10.54 2.99
N THR A 137 2.94 -11.29 3.31
CA THR A 137 1.61 -10.70 3.52
C THR A 137 1.52 -9.92 4.84
N GLY A 138 2.22 -10.36 5.88
CA GLY A 138 2.33 -9.64 7.14
C GLY A 138 3.10 -8.33 6.99
N LEU A 139 4.25 -8.35 6.31
CA LEU A 139 5.03 -7.16 6.00
C LEU A 139 4.19 -6.17 5.17
N HIS A 140 3.51 -6.66 4.14
CA HIS A 140 2.60 -5.82 3.34
C HIS A 140 1.45 -5.26 4.21
N GLY A 141 0.84 -6.07 5.07
CA GLY A 141 -0.21 -5.60 5.99
C GLY A 141 0.27 -4.47 6.91
N LEU A 142 1.50 -4.56 7.42
CA LEU A 142 2.12 -3.47 8.20
C LEU A 142 2.27 -2.19 7.37
N HIS A 143 2.66 -2.30 6.10
CA HIS A 143 2.75 -1.16 5.19
C HIS A 143 1.38 -0.52 4.92
N VAL A 144 0.33 -1.34 4.72
CA VAL A 144 -1.05 -0.83 4.56
C VAL A 144 -1.49 -0.08 5.82
N ILE A 145 -1.22 -0.61 7.01
CA ILE A 145 -1.53 0.07 8.28
C ILE A 145 -0.79 1.41 8.38
N GLY A 146 0.50 1.44 8.05
CA GLY A 146 1.30 2.67 7.99
C GLY A 146 0.73 3.69 7.00
N GLY A 147 0.31 3.23 5.82
CA GLY A 147 -0.33 4.07 4.79
C GLY A 147 -1.67 4.63 5.24
N ILE A 148 -2.47 3.84 5.97
CA ILE A 148 -3.76 4.28 6.49
C ILE A 148 -3.54 5.36 7.53
N ALA A 149 -2.59 5.16 8.45
CA ALA A 149 -2.24 6.16 9.45
C ALA A 149 -1.79 7.47 8.79
N PHE A 150 -0.97 7.39 7.74
CA PHE A 150 -0.53 8.57 6.98
C PHE A 150 -1.68 9.27 6.25
N ASN A 151 -2.57 8.52 5.61
CA ASN A 151 -3.76 9.08 4.95
C ASN A 151 -4.73 9.70 5.97
N ILE A 152 -4.91 9.10 7.16
CA ILE A 152 -5.72 9.70 8.24
C ILE A 152 -5.11 11.03 8.69
N TYR A 153 -3.79 11.09 8.86
CA TYR A 153 -3.10 12.34 9.21
C TYR A 153 -3.38 13.45 8.18
N ILE A 154 -3.32 13.12 6.90
CA ILE A 154 -3.64 14.05 5.80
C ILE A 154 -5.12 14.42 5.81
N LEU A 155 -6.03 13.47 6.04
CA LEU A 155 -7.47 13.73 6.12
C LEU A 155 -7.80 14.71 7.25
N VAL A 156 -7.23 14.51 8.44
CA VAL A 156 -7.43 15.41 9.59
C VAL A 156 -6.94 16.81 9.27
N ASN A 157 -5.76 16.93 8.65
CA ASN A 157 -5.22 18.23 8.24
C ASN A 157 -6.04 18.86 7.09
N ALA A 158 -6.63 18.07 6.19
CA ALA A 158 -7.55 18.51 5.15
C ALA A 158 -8.87 19.04 5.70
N ILE A 159 -9.42 18.39 6.72
CA ILE A 159 -10.65 18.85 7.41
C ILE A 159 -10.39 20.15 8.18
N LYS A 160 -9.21 20.32 8.77
CA LYS A 160 -8.83 21.54 9.52
C LYS A 160 -8.63 22.78 8.64
N GLY A 161 -8.72 22.67 7.32
CA GLY A 161 -8.53 23.83 6.44
C GLY A 161 -7.06 24.14 6.13
N CYS A 162 -6.12 23.31 6.56
CA CYS A 162 -4.69 23.61 6.47
C CYS A 162 -4.06 23.33 5.08
N TYR A 163 -4.84 22.89 4.09
CA TYR A 163 -4.34 22.65 2.74
C TYR A 163 -4.81 23.74 1.77
N THR A 164 -3.87 24.61 1.44
CA THR A 164 -3.96 25.57 0.32
C THR A 164 -3.26 24.95 -0.90
N GLN A 165 -3.62 25.41 -2.11
CA GLN A 165 -3.08 24.96 -3.41
C GLN A 165 -1.54 24.92 -3.51
N ASP A 166 -0.82 25.58 -2.60
CA ASP A 166 0.64 25.64 -2.57
C ASP A 166 1.31 24.51 -1.74
N HIS A 167 0.52 23.71 -1.01
CA HIS A 167 1.03 22.69 -0.06
C HIS A 167 0.47 21.27 -0.35
N TYR A 168 0.18 20.94 -1.61
CA TYR A 168 -0.33 19.60 -1.97
C TYR A 168 0.76 18.52 -2.02
N GLU A 169 2.04 18.88 -1.94
CA GLU A 169 3.17 17.94 -2.04
C GLU A 169 3.04 16.76 -1.06
N ARG A 170 2.52 17.01 0.15
CA ARG A 170 2.30 15.96 1.16
C ARG A 170 1.23 14.95 0.72
N VAL A 171 0.20 15.41 0.00
CA VAL A 171 -0.86 14.55 -0.57
C VAL A 171 -0.29 13.74 -1.73
N GLU A 172 0.57 14.35 -2.55
CA GLU A 172 1.29 13.64 -3.62
C GLU A 172 2.17 12.51 -3.05
N TYR A 173 2.96 12.79 -2.01
CA TYR A 173 3.83 11.78 -1.39
C TYR A 173 3.02 10.62 -0.78
N ALA A 174 1.87 10.92 -0.15
CA ALA A 174 0.95 9.90 0.34
C ALA A 174 0.36 9.06 -0.80
N GLY A 175 0.00 9.71 -1.91
CA GLY A 175 -0.51 9.04 -3.10
C GLY A 175 0.53 8.09 -3.69
N LEU A 176 1.77 8.53 -3.81
CA LEU A 176 2.89 7.70 -4.29
C LEU A 176 3.13 6.50 -3.37
N TYR A 177 3.12 6.69 -2.05
CA TYR A 177 3.25 5.60 -1.09
C TYR A 177 2.10 4.60 -1.21
N TRP A 178 0.85 5.09 -1.21
CA TRP A 178 -0.33 4.24 -1.26
C TRP A 178 -0.37 3.42 -2.55
N HIS A 179 -0.06 4.06 -3.68
CA HIS A 179 0.01 3.38 -4.97
C HIS A 179 1.10 2.31 -5.02
N PHE A 180 2.26 2.57 -4.42
CA PHE A 180 3.32 1.58 -4.31
C PHE A 180 2.88 0.35 -3.50
N VAL A 181 2.25 0.57 -2.35
CA VAL A 181 1.73 -0.52 -1.51
C VAL A 181 0.71 -1.35 -2.30
N ASP A 182 -0.22 -0.71 -3.01
CA ASP A 182 -1.19 -1.40 -3.87
C ASP A 182 -0.51 -2.25 -4.97
N LEU A 183 0.54 -1.71 -5.63
CA LEU A 183 1.28 -2.40 -6.69
C LEU A 183 1.95 -3.67 -6.17
N VAL A 184 2.59 -3.60 -4.98
CA VAL A 184 3.18 -4.78 -4.35
C VAL A 184 2.12 -5.87 -4.13
N TRP A 185 0.92 -5.51 -3.68
CA TRP A 185 -0.16 -6.48 -3.50
C TRP A 185 -0.60 -7.14 -4.81
N ILE A 186 -0.72 -6.36 -5.89
CA ILE A 186 -1.08 -6.86 -7.23
C ILE A 186 -0.07 -7.90 -7.72
N ILE A 187 1.20 -7.81 -7.31
CA ILE A 187 2.25 -8.81 -7.62
C ILE A 187 2.18 -10.00 -6.66
N LEU A 188 1.97 -9.78 -5.36
CA LEU A 188 1.91 -10.86 -4.36
C LEU A 188 0.68 -11.78 -4.56
N PHE A 189 -0.46 -11.22 -4.95
CA PHE A 189 -1.69 -11.96 -5.19
C PHE A 189 -1.53 -13.13 -6.19
N PRO A 190 -1.10 -12.91 -7.45
CA PRO A 190 -0.92 -14.01 -8.41
C PRO A 190 0.16 -15.00 -7.98
N ILE A 191 1.24 -14.53 -7.33
CA ILE A 191 2.33 -15.40 -6.89
C ILE A 191 1.89 -16.41 -5.82
N PHE A 192 0.96 -16.03 -4.94
CA PHE A 192 0.47 -16.93 -3.88
C PHE A 192 -0.84 -17.62 -4.19
N TYR A 193 -1.73 -17.01 -4.98
CA TYR A 193 -3.07 -17.53 -5.24
C TYR A 193 -3.21 -18.19 -6.63
N LEU A 194 -2.35 -17.86 -7.60
CA LEU A 194 -2.43 -18.42 -8.96
C LEU A 194 -1.25 -19.35 -9.33
N LEU A 195 -0.07 -19.16 -8.73
CA LEU A 195 1.17 -19.89 -9.03
C LEU A 195 1.51 -20.94 -7.97
#